data_AF-A0A9D4PHH6-F1
#
_entry.id   AF-A0A9D4PHH6-F1
#
_cell.length_a   1.000
_cell.length_b   1.000
_cell.length_c   1.000
_cell.angle_alpha   90.00
_cell.angle_beta   90.00
_cell.angle_gamma   90.00
#
_symmetry.space_group_name_H-M   'P 1'
#
loop_
_entity.id
_entity.type
_entity.pdbx_description
1 polymer ?
#
loop_
_entity_poly.entity_id
_entity_poly.type
_entity_poly.pdbx_seq_one_letter_code
_entity_poly.pdbx_strand_id
1 'polypeptide(L)'
;MIHNVFMYIDSIVCNAAVLLVRGEAWSAFSRASVATLVNPLVIAIIVNGAICGIVTSVFLKSLNSILKTFASALDLSVMAVLCWIIFKIPVDAYTVMAIAIVSIAIYCYSQQPVVNKPKEMPRCRDDDDLERGLVNGGKQRSAAAYPAPF
;
A
#
# COMPACT_ATOMS: atom_id res chain seq x y z
N MET A 1 -7.12 -1.05 0.19
CA MET A 1 -6.20 0.10 0.11
C MET A 1 -6.72 1.30 0.91
N ILE A 2 -7.99 1.70 0.72
CA ILE A 2 -8.56 2.87 1.42
C ILE A 2 -8.64 2.67 2.95
N HIS A 3 -8.89 1.45 3.43
CA HIS A 3 -8.91 1.13 4.86
C HIS A 3 -7.55 1.34 5.55
N ASN A 4 -6.42 1.00 4.91
CA ASN A 4 -5.08 1.31 5.44
C ASN A 4 -4.84 2.81 5.52
N VAL A 5 -5.30 3.55 4.50
CA VAL A 5 -5.13 5.01 4.45
C VAL A 5 -5.95 5.67 5.56
N PHE A 6 -7.21 5.27 5.75
CA PHE A 6 -8.04 5.81 6.83
C PHE A 6 -7.48 5.49 8.22
N MET A 7 -6.98 4.28 8.44
CA MET A 7 -6.33 3.92 9.72
C MET A 7 -5.09 4.76 10.01
N TYR A 8 -4.24 5.01 9.00
CA TYR A 8 -3.05 5.85 9.17
C TYR A 8 -3.42 7.31 9.44
N ILE A 9 -4.41 7.84 8.73
CA ILE A 9 -4.88 9.22 8.93
C ILE A 9 -5.44 9.40 10.33
N ASP A 10 -6.28 8.47 10.81
CA ASP A 10 -6.85 8.51 12.16
C ASP A 10 -5.74 8.52 13.24
N SER A 11 -4.72 7.68 13.09
CA SER A 11 -3.56 7.64 14.00
C SER A 11 -2.74 8.94 13.97
N ILE A 12 -2.59 9.58 12.81
CA ILE A 12 -1.88 10.86 12.68
C ILE A 12 -2.67 11.97 13.37
N VAL A 13 -3.99 12.00 13.16
CA VAL A 13 -4.90 12.98 13.77
C VAL A 13 -4.94 12.81 15.29
N CYS A 14 -5.00 11.57 15.78
CA CYS A 14 -5.00 11.26 17.21
C CYS A 14 -3.68 11.69 17.87
N ASN A 15 -2.53 11.38 17.28
CA ASN A 15 -1.23 11.84 17.79
C ASN A 15 -1.10 13.36 17.79
N ALA A 16 -1.59 14.03 16.74
CA ALA A 16 -1.60 15.49 16.67
C ALA A 16 -2.50 16.11 17.75
N ALA A 17 -3.66 15.52 18.02
CA ALA A 17 -4.57 15.96 19.08
C ALA A 17 -3.96 15.81 20.48
N VAL A 18 -3.26 14.69 20.75
CA VAL A 18 -2.54 14.48 22.02
C VAL A 18 -1.44 15.53 22.21
N LEU A 19 -0.69 15.87 21.16
CA LEU A 19 0.33 16.92 21.17
C LEU A 19 -0.25 18.32 21.46
N LEU A 20 -1.45 18.61 20.96
CA LEU A 20 -2.18 19.86 21.23
C LEU A 20 -2.64 19.94 22.68
N VAL A 21 -3.22 18.87 23.23
CA VAL A 21 -3.71 18.82 24.62
C VAL A 21 -2.56 18.95 25.63
N ARG A 22 -1.37 18.42 25.31
CA ARG A 22 -0.16 18.54 26.16
C ARG A 22 0.49 19.93 26.12
N GLY A 23 0.05 20.83 25.23
CA GLY A 23 0.66 22.15 25.05
C GLY A 23 2.04 22.14 24.39
N GLU A 24 2.55 20.97 24.00
CA GLU A 24 3.84 20.80 23.32
C GLU A 24 3.75 21.08 21.81
N ALA A 25 2.55 21.21 21.25
CA ALA A 25 2.35 21.50 19.83
C ALA A 25 3.10 22.74 19.34
N TRP A 26 3.19 23.80 20.15
CA TRP A 26 3.96 25.01 19.82
C TRP A 26 5.47 24.80 19.86
N SER A 27 5.95 23.90 20.73
CA SER A 27 7.35 23.49 20.78
C SER A 27 7.69 22.58 19.59
N ALA A 28 6.78 21.66 19.24
CA ALA A 28 6.91 20.76 18.10
C ALA A 28 6.85 21.51 16.75
N PHE A 29 6.03 22.55 16.64
CA PHE A 29 6.01 23.49 15.50
C PHE A 29 6.95 24.69 15.65
N SER A 30 7.92 24.62 16.57
CA SER A 30 8.97 25.64 16.67
C SER A 30 9.66 25.83 15.32
N ARG A 31 10.04 27.08 15.00
CA ARG A 31 10.76 27.40 13.77
C ARG A 31 12.01 26.53 13.58
N ALA A 32 12.63 26.07 14.67
CA ALA A 32 13.76 25.15 14.62
C ALA A 32 13.38 23.77 14.07
N SER A 33 12.32 23.15 14.59
CA SER A 33 11.85 21.83 14.17
C SER A 33 11.33 21.84 12.73
N VAL A 34 10.60 22.89 12.36
CA VAL A 34 10.13 23.07 10.97
C VAL A 34 11.32 23.31 10.03
N ALA A 35 12.29 24.13 10.43
CA ALA A 35 13.51 24.37 9.64
C ALA A 35 14.33 23.09 9.41
N THR A 36 14.32 22.14 10.35
CA THR A 36 14.92 20.82 10.16
C THR A 36 14.15 19.98 9.14
N LEU A 37 12.81 20.04 9.13
CA LEU A 37 11.98 19.32 8.16
C LEU A 37 12.13 19.86 6.73
N VAL A 38 12.24 21.18 6.56
CA VAL A 38 12.50 21.81 5.25
C VAL A 38 13.97 21.78 4.82
N ASN A 39 14.85 21.16 5.62
CA ASN A 39 16.22 20.96 5.20
C ASN A 39 16.24 20.09 3.92
N PRO A 40 16.92 20.53 2.84
CA PRO A 40 16.89 19.82 1.56
C PRO A 40 17.37 18.37 1.67
N LEU A 41 18.25 18.07 2.64
CA LEU A 41 18.73 16.72 2.90
C LEU A 41 17.63 15.81 3.49
N VAL A 42 16.81 16.34 4.40
CA VAL A 42 15.68 15.61 5.01
C VAL A 42 14.59 15.37 3.97
N ILE A 43 14.26 16.38 3.16
CA ILE A 43 13.33 16.23 2.04
C ILE A 43 13.84 15.17 1.05
N ALA A 44 15.13 15.15 0.72
CA ALA A 44 15.70 14.15 -0.17
C ALA A 44 15.54 12.72 0.38
N ILE A 45 15.71 12.52 1.70
CA ILE A 45 15.47 11.22 2.33
C ILE A 45 13.99 10.83 2.25
N ILE A 46 13.07 11.76 2.55
CA ILE A 46 11.62 11.52 2.47
C ILE A 46 11.18 11.16 1.05
N VAL A 47 11.65 11.91 0.05
CA VAL A 47 11.32 11.68 -1.36
C VAL A 47 11.88 10.36 -1.85
N ASN A 48 13.14 10.03 -1.52
CA ASN A 48 13.73 8.72 -1.86
C ASN A 48 12.96 7.57 -1.20
N GLY A 49 12.57 7.71 0.07
CA GLY A 49 11.74 6.74 0.78
C GLY A 49 10.36 6.56 0.14
N ALA A 50 9.73 7.67 -0.28
CA ALA A 50 8.45 7.65 -0.96
C ALA A 50 8.54 6.97 -2.35
N ILE A 51 9.56 7.29 -3.15
CA ILE A 51 9.78 6.67 -4.46
C ILE A 51 10.01 5.17 -4.30
N CYS A 52 10.88 4.75 -3.37
CA CYS A 52 11.11 3.34 -3.07
C CYS A 52 9.81 2.63 -2.66
N GLY A 53 9.04 3.22 -1.75
CA GLY A 53 7.74 2.68 -1.32
C GLY A 53 6.71 2.57 -2.46
N ILE A 54 6.68 3.54 -3.38
CA ILE A 54 5.79 3.52 -4.55
C ILE A 54 6.23 2.42 -5.54
N VAL A 55 7.52 2.34 -5.87
CA VAL A 55 8.08 1.30 -6.75
C VAL A 55 7.74 -0.08 -6.20
N THR A 56 7.98 -0.30 -4.91
CA THR A 56 7.63 -1.55 -4.23
C THR A 56 6.12 -1.78 -4.28
N SER A 57 5.28 -0.77 -4.02
CA SER A 57 3.81 -0.91 -4.09
C SER A 57 3.30 -1.28 -5.49
N VAL A 58 3.91 -0.73 -6.54
CA VAL A 58 3.60 -1.07 -7.94
C VAL A 58 4.06 -2.50 -8.26
N PHE A 59 5.25 -2.87 -7.80
CA PHE A 59 5.75 -4.24 -7.92
C PHE A 59 4.79 -5.21 -7.23
N LEU A 60 4.30 -4.89 -6.04
CA LEU A 60 3.34 -5.71 -5.30
C LEU A 60 1.95 -5.78 -5.92
N LYS A 61 1.53 -4.81 -6.75
CA LYS A 61 0.25 -4.83 -7.46
C LYS A 61 0.26 -5.81 -8.63
N SER A 62 1.39 -5.97 -9.28
CA SER A 62 1.55 -6.90 -10.40
C SER A 62 1.85 -8.35 -9.97
N LEU A 63 1.94 -8.62 -8.67
CA LEU A 63 2.48 -9.86 -8.13
C LEU A 63 1.50 -10.64 -7.24
N ASN A 64 1.58 -11.96 -7.32
CA ASN A 64 0.84 -12.87 -6.43
C ASN A 64 1.41 -12.83 -5.00
N SER A 65 0.64 -13.28 -4.00
CA SER A 65 1.05 -13.18 -2.58
C SER A 65 2.42 -13.80 -2.26
N ILE A 66 2.88 -14.74 -3.07
CA ILE A 66 4.19 -15.41 -2.94
C ILE A 66 5.32 -14.53 -3.51
N LEU A 67 5.12 -13.93 -4.68
CA LEU A 67 6.11 -13.05 -5.30
C LEU A 67 6.27 -11.73 -4.54
N LYS A 68 5.24 -11.33 -3.78
CA LYS A 68 5.31 -10.21 -2.82
C LYS A 68 6.36 -10.44 -1.74
N THR A 69 6.41 -11.62 -1.15
CA THR A 69 7.39 -11.95 -0.12
C THR A 69 8.81 -12.00 -0.69
N PHE A 70 8.98 -12.55 -1.90
CA PHE A 70 10.26 -12.53 -2.60
C PHE A 70 10.72 -11.12 -2.97
N ALA A 71 9.81 -10.26 -3.44
CA ALA A 71 10.13 -8.88 -3.77
C ALA A 71 10.65 -8.10 -2.55
N SER A 72 10.02 -8.27 -1.38
CA SER A 72 10.47 -7.62 -0.15
C SER A 72 11.82 -8.14 0.33
N ALA A 73 12.09 -9.44 0.20
CA ALA A 73 13.39 -10.02 0.55
C ALA A 73 14.50 -9.58 -0.41
N LEU A 74 14.18 -9.50 -1.72
CA LEU A 74 15.09 -9.00 -2.74
C LEU A 74 15.45 -7.53 -2.49
N ASP A 75 14.46 -6.69 -2.21
CA ASP A 75 14.67 -5.26 -1.91
C ASP A 75 15.67 -5.07 -0.75
N LEU A 76 15.49 -5.82 0.35
CA LEU A 76 16.40 -5.79 1.49
C LEU A 76 17.81 -6.27 1.12
N SER A 77 17.92 -7.33 0.31
CA SER A 77 19.22 -7.85 -0.14
C SER A 77 19.96 -6.87 -1.06
N VAL A 78 19.24 -6.15 -1.93
CA VAL A 78 19.81 -5.11 -2.80
C VAL A 78 20.27 -3.91 -1.99
N MET A 79 19.50 -3.50 -0.98
CA MET A 79 19.92 -2.43 -0.05
C MET A 79 21.19 -2.79 0.70
N ALA A 80 21.33 -4.03 1.18
CA ALA A 80 22.56 -4.48 1.84
C ALA A 80 23.79 -4.40 0.91
N VAL A 81 23.65 -4.78 -0.37
CA VAL A 81 24.72 -4.66 -1.37
C VAL A 81 25.02 -3.19 -1.69
N LEU A 82 24.01 -2.33 -1.82
CA LEU A 82 24.20 -0.90 -2.03
C LEU A 82 24.94 -0.24 -0.86
N CYS A 83 24.60 -0.60 0.37
CA CYS A 83 25.28 -0.11 1.57
C CYS A 83 26.76 -0.49 1.60
N TRP A 84 27.10 -1.70 1.15
CA TRP A 84 28.49 -2.12 0.99
C TRP A 84 29.25 -1.26 -0.03
N ILE A 85 28.62 -0.98 -1.17
CA ILE A 85 29.25 -0.22 -2.26
C ILE A 85 29.41 1.27 -1.90
N ILE A 86 28.37 1.90 -1.33
CA ILE A 86 28.30 3.35 -1.09
C ILE A 86 29.04 3.73 0.19
N PHE A 87 28.80 3.02 1.29
CA PHE A 87 29.33 3.39 2.61
C PHE A 87 30.58 2.61 3.01
N LYS A 88 30.97 1.58 2.24
CA LYS A 88 32.08 0.65 2.56
C LYS A 88 32.04 0.12 3.99
N ILE A 89 30.84 -0.04 4.54
CA ILE A 89 30.63 -0.63 5.86
C ILE A 89 30.97 -2.12 5.76
N PRO A 90 31.72 -2.69 6.73
CA PRO A 90 32.06 -4.10 6.71
C PRO A 90 30.77 -4.94 6.78
N VAL A 91 30.51 -5.70 5.72
CA VAL A 91 29.40 -6.65 5.65
C VAL A 91 29.83 -7.93 6.34
N ASP A 92 29.10 -8.32 7.38
CA ASP A 92 29.36 -9.55 8.12
C ASP A 92 29.08 -10.79 7.26
N ALA A 93 29.77 -11.89 7.52
CA ALA A 93 29.61 -13.16 6.82
C ALA A 93 28.15 -13.66 6.85
N TYR A 94 27.41 -13.37 7.93
CA TYR A 94 25.98 -13.68 8.04
C TYR A 94 25.14 -12.96 6.98
N THR A 95 25.47 -11.72 6.63
CA THR A 95 24.74 -10.96 5.61
C THR A 95 25.00 -11.51 4.22
N VAL A 96 26.24 -11.91 3.93
CA VAL A 96 26.61 -12.57 2.67
C VAL A 96 25.86 -13.90 2.52
N MET A 97 25.80 -14.70 3.60
CA MET A 97 25.06 -15.96 3.60
C MET A 97 23.55 -15.75 3.41
N ALA A 98 22.98 -14.72 4.03
CA ALA A 98 21.57 -14.36 3.84
C ALA A 98 21.26 -13.97 2.38
N ILE A 99 22.10 -13.15 1.75
CA ILE A 99 21.95 -12.76 0.34
C ILE A 99 22.03 -14.00 -0.58
N ALA A 100 22.96 -14.93 -0.30
CA ALA A 100 23.07 -16.17 -1.05
C ALA A 100 21.80 -17.03 -0.95
N ILE A 101 21.25 -17.20 0.25
CA ILE A 101 20.02 -17.97 0.48
C ILE A 101 18.84 -17.34 -0.27
N VAL A 102 18.65 -16.01 -0.15
CA VAL A 102 17.58 -15.29 -0.85
C VAL A 102 17.73 -15.44 -2.37
N SER A 103 18.96 -15.34 -2.88
CA SER A 103 19.25 -15.49 -4.32
C SER A 103 18.95 -16.91 -4.82
N ILE A 104 19.33 -17.94 -4.06
CA ILE A 104 19.04 -19.35 -4.38
C ILE A 104 17.53 -19.61 -4.35
N ALA A 105 16.81 -19.06 -3.36
CA ALA A 105 15.36 -19.23 -3.25
C ALA A 105 14.62 -18.60 -4.44
N ILE A 106 15.04 -17.42 -4.90
CA ILE A 106 14.49 -16.75 -6.09
C ILE A 106 14.80 -17.56 -7.36
N TYR A 107 16.03 -18.07 -7.47
CA TYR A 107 16.44 -18.91 -8.60
C TYR A 107 15.65 -20.23 -8.67
N CYS A 108 15.44 -20.90 -7.54
CA CYS A 108 14.64 -22.11 -7.47
C CYS A 108 13.18 -21.84 -7.83
N TYR A 109 12.63 -20.73 -7.33
CA TYR A 109 11.26 -20.32 -7.63
C TYR A 109 11.05 -19.98 -9.13
N SER A 110 12.04 -19.37 -9.78
CA SER A 110 11.92 -18.98 -11.20
C SER A 110 11.87 -20.18 -12.15
N GLN A 111 12.39 -21.35 -11.74
CA GLN A 111 12.36 -22.56 -12.56
C GLN A 111 10.99 -23.23 -12.63
N GLN A 112 10.18 -23.13 -11.58
CA GLN A 112 8.81 -23.68 -11.54
C GLN A 112 7.86 -22.66 -10.91
N PRO A 113 7.47 -21.61 -11.65
CA PRO A 113 6.57 -20.60 -11.12
C PRO A 113 5.20 -21.22 -10.84
N VAL A 114 4.75 -21.18 -9.59
CA VAL A 114 3.41 -21.60 -9.21
C VAL A 114 2.38 -20.63 -9.81
N VAL A 115 1.73 -21.05 -10.90
CA VAL A 115 0.67 -20.31 -11.58
C VAL A 115 -0.62 -20.43 -10.75
N ASN A 116 -0.73 -19.65 -9.68
CA ASN A 116 -2.00 -19.49 -9.00
C ASN A 116 -2.82 -18.43 -9.74
N LYS A 117 -3.59 -18.86 -10.76
CA LYS A 117 -4.61 -17.99 -11.38
C LYS A 117 -5.55 -17.52 -10.28
N PRO A 118 -5.89 -16.22 -10.19
CA PRO A 118 -6.88 -15.76 -9.24
C PRO A 118 -8.18 -16.54 -9.48
N LYS A 119 -8.66 -17.28 -8.48
CA LYS A 119 -10.02 -17.80 -8.50
C LYS A 119 -10.93 -16.58 -8.52
N GLU A 120 -11.67 -16.39 -9.60
CA GLU A 120 -12.73 -15.37 -9.67
C GLU A 120 -13.68 -15.62 -8.51
N MET A 121 -13.51 -14.84 -7.44
CA MET A 121 -14.49 -14.81 -6.38
C MET A 121 -15.67 -14.01 -6.95
N PRO A 122 -16.90 -14.56 -6.96
CA PRO A 122 -18.05 -13.82 -7.44
C PRO A 122 -18.17 -12.59 -6.56
N ARG A 123 -18.16 -11.44 -7.23
CA ARG A 123 -18.42 -10.12 -6.66
C ARG A 123 -19.61 -10.25 -5.71
N CYS A 124 -19.37 -10.07 -4.40
CA CYS A 124 -20.48 -9.79 -3.50
C CYS A 124 -21.19 -8.58 -4.08
N ARG A 125 -22.47 -8.80 -4.37
CA ARG A 125 -23.44 -7.88 -4.94
C ARG A 125 -23.39 -6.56 -4.19
N ASP A 126 -22.75 -5.55 -4.78
CA ASP A 126 -22.92 -4.17 -4.34
C ASP A 126 -24.41 -3.81 -4.54
N ASP A 127 -24.99 -3.14 -3.56
CA ASP A 127 -26.42 -2.81 -3.39
C ASP A 127 -27.06 -1.96 -4.52
N ASP A 128 -26.38 -1.79 -5.65
CA ASP A 128 -26.81 -1.01 -6.82
C ASP A 128 -27.90 -1.70 -7.67
N ASP A 129 -28.08 -3.02 -7.54
CA ASP A 129 -29.13 -3.77 -8.26
C ASP A 129 -30.52 -3.63 -7.62
N LEU A 130 -30.61 -3.24 -6.34
CA LEU A 130 -31.89 -3.08 -5.65
C LEU A 130 -32.58 -1.76 -6.01
N GLU A 131 -31.82 -0.67 -6.16
CA GLU A 131 -32.35 0.61 -6.65
C GLU A 131 -32.81 0.55 -8.11
N ARG A 132 -32.07 -0.16 -8.97
CA ARG A 132 -32.45 -0.33 -10.39
C ARG A 132 -33.73 -1.15 -10.58
N GLY A 133 -34.02 -2.08 -9.68
CA GLY A 133 -35.27 -2.85 -9.67
C GLY A 133 -36.50 -2.01 -9.30
N LEU A 134 -36.39 -1.10 -8.34
CA LEU A 134 -37.48 -0.22 -7.92
C LEU A 134 -37.79 0.86 -8.97
N VAL A 135 -36.76 1.42 -9.62
CA VAL A 135 -36.93 2.41 -10.70
C VAL A 135 -37.64 1.81 -11.91
N ASN A 136 -37.35 0.55 -12.26
CA ASN A 136 -37.99 -0.11 -13.39
C ASN A 136 -39.40 -0.66 -13.06
N GLY A 137 -39.63 -1.08 -11.81
CA GLY A 137 -40.95 -1.50 -11.32
C GLY A 137 -41.97 -0.35 -11.19
N GLY A 138 -41.52 0.87 -10.90
CA GLY A 138 -42.37 2.07 -10.88
C GLY A 138 -42.82 2.50 -12.28
N LYS A 139 -41.99 2.29 -13.30
CA LYS A 139 -42.31 2.66 -14.69
C LYS A 139 -43.30 1.70 -15.35
N GLN A 140 -43.31 0.41 -14.95
CA GLN A 140 -44.28 -0.57 -15.45
C GLN A 140 -45.68 -0.43 -14.83
N ARG A 141 -45.80 0.03 -13.58
CA ARG A 141 -47.12 0.22 -12.94
C ARG A 141 -47.89 1.44 -13.42
N SER A 142 -47.22 2.44 -14.00
CA SER A 142 -47.89 3.67 -14.44
C SER A 142 -48.48 3.61 -15.86
N ALA A 143 -48.26 2.52 -16.62
CA ALA A 143 -48.78 2.35 -17.99
C ALA A 143 -50.01 1.42 -18.09
N ALA A 144 -50.50 0.86 -16.97
CA ALA A 144 -51.59 -0.13 -16.95
C ALA A 144 -52.86 0.37 -16.23
N ALA A 145 -53.10 1.67 -16.18
CA ALA A 145 -54.31 2.25 -15.56
C ALA A 145 -55.35 2.68 -16.62
N TYR A 146 -56.18 1.70 -17.03
CA TYR A 146 -57.57 1.79 -17.59
C TYR A 146 -57.77 2.54 -18.95
N PRO A 147 -58.82 2.23 -19.76
CA PRO A 147 -60.16 1.83 -19.32
C PRO A 147 -60.84 0.63 -20.02
N ALA A 148 -61.84 0.07 -19.33
CA ALA A 148 -62.92 -0.75 -19.90
C ALA A 148 -63.74 0.08 -20.90
N PRO A 149 -64.42 -0.52 -21.89
CA PRO A 149 -65.84 -0.86 -21.65
C PRO A 149 -66.40 -2.07 -22.43
N PHE A 150 -67.53 -2.56 -21.88
CA PHE A 150 -68.66 -3.32 -22.44
C PHE A 150 -68.91 -4.68 -21.78
#